data_AF-A0A4X1VCE0-F1
#
_entry.id   AF-A0A4X1VCE0-F1
#
_cell.length_a   1.000
_cell.length_b   1.000
_cell.length_c   1.000
_cell.angle_alpha   90.00
_cell.angle_beta   90.00
_cell.angle_gamma   90.00
#
_symmetry.space_group_name_H-M   'P 1'
#
loop_
_entity.id
_entity.type
_entity.pdbx_description
1 polymer ?
#
loop_
_entity_poly.entity_id
_entity_poly.type
_entity_poly.pdbx_seq_one_letter_code
_entity_poly.pdbx_strand_id
1 'polypeptide(L)' 'MSSFSKVPQQWAAFAQVWYLLDGKMQPLGKLAAMASVKLQGLHKPVYHQLTTQVDSDK' A
#
# COMPACT_ATOMS: atom_id res chain seq x y z
N MET A 1 -10.93 -15.12 13.09
CA MET A 1 -10.48 -13.75 13.43
C MET A 1 -9.18 -13.88 14.21
N SER A 2 -8.19 -13.02 13.96
CA SER A 2 -6.93 -13.04 14.72
C SER A 2 -7.21 -12.78 16.21
N SER A 3 -6.52 -13.48 17.10
CA SER A 3 -6.69 -13.36 18.57
C SER A 3 -5.93 -12.15 19.15
N PHE A 4 -5.70 -11.10 18.36
CA PHE A 4 -4.99 -9.90 18.80
C PHE A 4 -5.94 -8.92 19.50
N SER A 5 -5.39 -8.17 20.47
CA SER A 5 -6.08 -7.02 21.06
C SER A 5 -6.40 -5.96 20.00
N LYS A 6 -7.40 -5.12 20.27
CA LYS A 6 -7.93 -4.12 19.32
C LYS A 6 -6.84 -3.20 18.75
N VAL A 7 -5.92 -2.73 19.59
CA VAL A 7 -4.87 -1.77 19.18
C VAL A 7 -3.84 -2.41 18.22
N PRO A 8 -3.19 -3.55 18.55
CA PRO A 8 -2.31 -4.24 17.59
C PRO A 8 -3.01 -4.63 16.29
N GLN A 9 -4.27 -5.07 16.36
CA GLN A 9 -5.04 -5.45 15.19
C GLN A 9 -5.26 -4.26 14.24
N GLN A 10 -5.60 -3.08 14.78
CA GLN A 10 -5.75 -1.85 14.00
C GLN A 10 -4.41 -1.39 13.44
N TRP A 11 -3.36 -1.39 14.25
CA TRP A 11 -2.03 -0.94 13.79
C TRP A 11 -1.50 -1.80 12.63
N ALA A 12 -1.66 -3.13 12.72
CA ALA A 12 -1.28 -4.03 11.65
C ALA A 12 -2.07 -3.81 10.35
N ALA A 13 -3.37 -3.49 10.45
CA ALA A 13 -4.23 -3.29 9.28
C ALA A 13 -3.94 -1.98 8.52
N PHE A 14 -3.49 -0.94 9.23
CA PHE A 14 -3.24 0.40 8.67
C PHE A 14 -1.75 0.77 8.62
N ALA A 15 -0.85 -0.19 8.85
CA ALA A 15 0.57 0.02 8.72
C ALA A 15 0.95 0.41 7.28
N GLN A 16 1.95 1.28 7.17
CA GLN A 16 2.58 1.65 5.91
C GLN A 16 3.61 0.57 5.52
N VAL A 17 3.61 0.20 4.25
CA VAL A 17 4.57 -0.73 3.67
C VAL A 17 5.48 0.03 2.70
N TRP A 18 6.74 -0.39 2.64
CA TRP A 18 7.71 0.11 1.69
C TRP A 18 7.89 -0.90 0.56
N TYR A 19 7.76 -0.44 -0.68
CA TYR A 19 7.98 -1.26 -1.87
C TYR A 19 9.24 -0.80 -2.61
N LEU A 20 9.85 -1.74 -3.31
CA LEU A 20 10.98 -1.50 -4.20
C LEU A 20 10.56 -1.91 -5.61
N LEU A 21 10.71 -1.00 -6.56
CA LEU A 21 10.43 -1.24 -7.98
C LEU A 21 11.74 -1.14 -8.77
N ASP A 22 12.15 -2.22 -9.42
CA ASP A 22 13.25 -2.19 -10.38
C ASP A 22 12.74 -1.68 -11.73
N GLY A 23 13.17 -0.48 -12.09
CA GLY A 23 12.79 0.16 -13.35
C GLY A 23 13.63 -0.24 -14.55
N LYS A 24 14.65 -1.08 -14.39
CA LYS A 24 15.56 -1.42 -15.48
C LYS A 24 14.82 -2.10 -16.63
N MET A 25 14.89 -1.50 -17.81
CA MET A 25 14.25 -1.98 -19.05
C MET A 25 12.73 -2.18 -18.92
N GLN A 26 12.08 -1.49 -17.98
CA GLN A 26 10.63 -1.53 -17.83
C GLN A 26 9.97 -0.35 -18.54
N PRO A 27 8.82 -0.57 -19.20
CA PRO A 27 8.07 0.53 -19.79
C PRO A 27 7.51 1.45 -18.69
N LEU A 28 7.84 2.75 -18.78
CA LEU A 28 7.50 3.75 -17.76
C LEU A 28 6.01 3.76 -17.39
N GLY A 29 5.12 3.63 -18.38
CA GLY A 29 3.68 3.62 -18.15
C GLY A 29 3.20 2.46 -17.27
N LYS A 30 3.84 1.29 -17.34
CA LYS A 30 3.49 0.15 -16.48
C LYS A 30 3.95 0.37 -15.05
N LEU A 31 5.18 0.89 -14.87
CA LEU A 31 5.69 1.23 -13.54
C LEU A 31 4.82 2.30 -12.87
N ALA A 32 4.50 3.38 -13.59
CA ALA A 32 3.67 4.45 -13.08
C ALA A 32 2.26 3.96 -12.69
N ALA A 33 1.66 3.08 -13.49
CA ALA A 33 0.36 2.49 -13.17
C ALA A 33 0.41 1.64 -11.88
N MET A 34 1.47 0.84 -11.69
CA MET A 34 1.63 0.04 -10.47
C MET A 34 1.86 0.92 -9.24
N ALA A 35 2.79 1.88 -9.32
CA ALA A 35 3.08 2.82 -8.26
C ALA A 35 1.81 3.60 -7.86
N SER A 36 1.04 4.08 -8.83
CA SER A 36 -0.21 4.83 -8.58
C SER A 36 -1.22 4.05 -7.73
N VAL A 37 -1.43 2.76 -8.01
CA VAL A 37 -2.32 1.89 -7.23
C VAL A 37 -1.80 1.64 -5.80
N LYS A 38 -0.47 1.57 -5.63
CA LYS A 38 0.17 1.38 -4.32
C LYS A 38 0.13 2.64 -3.47
N LEU A 39 0.53 3.77 -4.05
CA LEU A 39 0.52 5.09 -3.40
C LEU A 39 -0.91 5.52 -3.02
N GLN A 40 -1.93 5.19 -3.82
CA GLN A 40 -3.32 5.51 -3.45
C GLN A 40 -3.92 4.52 -2.45
N GLY A 41 -3.25 3.42 -2.11
CA GLY A 41 -3.80 2.38 -1.24
C GLY A 41 -4.90 1.53 -1.87
N LEU A 42 -5.18 1.69 -3.17
CA LEU A 42 -6.26 0.99 -3.90
C LEU A 42 -6.11 -0.54 -3.92
N HIS A 43 -4.91 -1.06 -3.65
CA HIS A 43 -4.65 -2.48 -3.52
C HIS A 43 -5.04 -3.07 -2.16
N LYS A 44 -5.29 -2.22 -1.13
CA LYS A 44 -5.68 -2.68 0.21
C LYS A 44 -7.19 -2.93 0.22
N PRO A 45 -7.66 -4.09 0.69
CA PRO A 45 -9.10 -4.38 0.75
C PRO A 45 -9.86 -3.48 1.73
N VAL A 46 -9.12 -2.79 2.61
CA VAL A 46 -9.63 -1.80 3.57
C VAL A 46 -9.61 -0.37 3.02
N TYR A 47 -9.44 -0.20 1.71
CA TYR A 47 -9.39 1.11 1.05
C TYR A 47 -10.65 1.94 1.27
N HIS A 48 -10.44 3.21 1.63
CA HIS A 48 -11.48 4.22 1.68
C HIS A 48 -10.87 5.61 1.43
N GLN A 49 -11.56 6.47 0.67
CA GLN A 49 -11.06 7.79 0.25
C GLN A 49 -10.71 8.73 1.42
N LEU A 50 -11.39 8.56 2.56
CA LEU A 50 -11.17 9.38 3.76
C LEU A 50 -10.04 8.85 4.67
N THR A 51 -9.44 7.72 4.34
CA THR A 51 -8.38 7.11 5.16
C THR A 51 -7.04 7.27 4.46
N THR A 52 -6.03 7.77 5.18
CA THR A 52 -4.65 7.82 4.69
C THR A 52 -4.05 6.42 4.73
N GLN A 53 -4.06 5.71 3.59
CA GLN A 53 -3.50 4.35 3.46
C GLN A 53 -2.34 4.26 2.47
N VAL A 54 -1.71 5.40 2.19
CA VAL A 54 -0.60 5.56 1.25
C VAL A 54 0.57 4.69 1.68
N ASP A 55 1.01 3.79 0.80
CA ASP A 55 2.30 3.11 0.93
C ASP A 55 3.39 3.93 0.22
N SER A 56 4.66 3.70 0.55
CA SER A 56 5.77 4.45 -0.07
C SER A 56 6.62 3.58 -0.98
N ASP A 57 6.99 4.14 -2.12
CA ASP A 57 8.01 3.60 -3.03
C ASP A 57 9.36 4.28 -2.71
N LYS A 58 10.43 3.49 -2.67
CA LYS A 58 11.80 3.97 -2.40
C LYS A 58 12.64 4.06 -3.66
#